data_AF-L0A4M5-F1
#
_entry.id   AF-L0A4M5-F1
#
_cell.length_a   1.000
_cell.length_b   1.000
_cell.length_c   1.000
_cell.angle_alpha   90.00
_cell.angle_beta   90.00
_cell.angle_gamma   90.00
#
_symmetry.space_group_name_H-M   'P 1'
#
loop_
_entity.id
_entity.type
_entity.pdbx_description
1 polymer ?
#
loop_
_entity_poly.entity_id
_entity_poly.type
_entity_poly.pdbx_seq_one_letter_code
_entity_poly.pdbx_strand_id
1 'polypeptide(L)'
;MEYKPAGYLLLESYSSLRRFWSYLDGAERTGRQLAQVRGDHEHTCRRRIEGYTLPGAGGLVDLDKARAEIEDDFIPGVELLALAAGDPRPLQEMLSERYDLQIGLTLAFTRTRDLILKPELLYRAKEADALGIRFTPRRFGRDELRVMLDRACGLT
;
A
#
# COMPACT_ATOMS: atom_id res chain seq x y z
N MET A 1 14.51 7.45 23.63
CA MET A 1 14.50 6.85 22.28
C MET A 1 13.05 6.65 21.89
N GLU A 2 12.60 7.34 20.86
CA GLU A 2 11.21 7.39 20.40
C GLU A 2 10.75 5.97 19.98
N TYR A 3 9.78 5.39 20.69
CA TYR A 3 9.29 4.04 20.37
C TYR A 3 8.32 4.13 19.20
N LYS A 4 8.86 4.02 18.00
CA LYS A 4 8.09 3.85 16.78
C LYS A 4 8.00 2.36 16.46
N PRO A 5 6.79 1.76 16.42
CA PRO A 5 6.64 0.34 16.13
C PRO A 5 7.17 -0.01 14.72
N ALA A 6 7.66 -1.24 14.56
CA ALA A 6 8.19 -1.71 13.29
C ALA A 6 7.16 -1.59 12.15
N GLY A 7 7.63 -1.17 10.97
CA GLY A 7 6.80 -0.98 9.78
C GLY A 7 5.98 0.31 9.75
N TYR A 8 5.92 1.08 10.83
CA TYR A 8 5.33 2.41 10.81
C TYR A 8 6.32 3.42 10.22
N LEU A 9 5.78 4.54 9.75
CA LEU A 9 6.46 5.73 9.24
C LEU A 9 5.85 6.97 9.90
N LEU A 10 6.69 7.94 10.23
CA LEU A 10 6.26 9.18 10.87
C LEU A 10 5.67 10.09 9.80
N LEU A 11 4.40 10.47 9.95
CA LEU A 11 3.76 11.43 9.05
C LEU A 11 3.92 12.86 9.55
N GLU A 12 3.71 13.07 10.85
CA GLU A 12 3.77 14.38 11.48
C GLU A 12 4.09 14.25 12.97
N SER A 13 5.02 15.08 13.46
CA SER A 13 5.33 15.21 14.89
C SER A 13 4.41 16.23 15.56
N TYR A 14 4.10 16.02 16.83
CA TYR A 14 3.20 16.90 17.60
C TYR A 14 1.85 17.17 16.89
N SER A 15 1.33 16.15 16.21
CA SER A 15 0.09 16.25 15.46
C SER A 15 -1.11 16.41 16.39
N SER A 16 -2.17 17.02 15.85
CA SER A 16 -3.43 17.17 16.57
C SER A 16 -4.27 15.90 16.43
N LEU A 17 -4.95 15.49 17.50
CA LEU A 17 -5.97 14.44 17.42
C LEU A 17 -7.05 14.80 16.39
N ARG A 18 -7.34 16.09 16.18
CA ARG A 18 -8.23 16.55 15.12
C ARG A 18 -7.82 16.02 13.74
N ARG A 19 -6.52 16.03 13.43
CA ARG A 19 -6.02 15.52 12.15
C ARG A 19 -6.26 14.02 11.98
N PHE A 20 -6.10 13.24 13.06
CA PHE A 20 -6.48 11.82 13.06
C PHE A 20 -7.91 11.63 12.58
N TRP A 21 -8.83 12.32 13.25
CA TRP A 21 -10.27 12.20 13.00
C TRP A 21 -10.64 12.72 11.62
N SER A 22 -10.00 13.79 11.14
CA SER A 22 -10.22 14.26 9.76
C SER A 22 -9.88 13.21 8.70
N TYR A 23 -8.82 12.40 8.90
CA TYR A 23 -8.53 11.28 8.01
C TYR A 23 -9.60 10.20 8.07
N LEU A 24 -10.04 9.83 9.29
CA LEU A 24 -11.05 8.78 9.46
C LEU A 24 -12.41 9.19 8.90
N ASP A 25 -12.87 10.40 9.21
CA ASP A 25 -14.12 10.97 8.69
C ASP A 25 -14.07 11.07 7.16
N GLY A 26 -12.94 11.52 6.60
CA GLY A 26 -12.73 11.59 5.16
C GLY A 26 -12.79 10.22 4.49
N ALA A 27 -12.08 9.24 5.04
CA ALA A 27 -12.09 7.86 4.57
C ALA A 27 -13.49 7.24 4.60
N GLU A 28 -14.24 7.40 5.71
CA GLU A 28 -15.60 6.89 5.80
C GLU A 28 -16.52 7.54 4.76
N ARG A 29 -16.44 8.87 4.58
CA ARG A 29 -17.21 9.60 3.56
C ARG A 29 -16.89 9.20 2.14
N THR A 30 -15.65 8.81 1.84
CA THR A 30 -15.26 8.28 0.53
C THR A 30 -15.56 6.78 0.38
N GLY A 31 -16.30 6.19 1.32
CA GLY A 31 -16.74 4.80 1.28
C GLY A 31 -15.65 3.79 1.63
N ARG A 32 -14.57 4.22 2.29
CA ARG A 32 -13.51 3.32 2.77
C ARG A 32 -13.96 2.60 4.03
N GLN A 33 -13.40 1.41 4.22
CA GLN A 33 -13.68 0.60 5.38
C GLN A 33 -12.72 0.98 6.49
N LEU A 34 -13.26 1.31 7.66
CA LEU A 34 -12.50 1.53 8.88
C LEU A 34 -12.57 0.29 9.75
N ALA A 35 -11.42 -0.25 10.10
CA ALA A 35 -11.30 -1.40 10.98
C ALA A 35 -10.43 -1.09 12.21
N GLN A 36 -10.84 -1.62 13.34
CA GLN A 36 -9.99 -1.69 14.53
C GLN A 36 -8.92 -2.77 14.31
N VAL A 37 -7.67 -2.48 14.68
CA VAL A 37 -6.61 -3.48 14.53
C VAL A 37 -6.74 -4.50 15.66
N ARG A 38 -6.56 -5.80 15.33
CA ARG A 38 -6.67 -6.90 16.29
C ARG A 38 -5.84 -6.64 17.54
N GLY A 39 -6.48 -6.78 18.71
CA GLY A 39 -5.86 -6.60 20.01
C GLY A 39 -5.86 -5.15 20.53
N ASP A 40 -6.37 -4.18 19.76
CA ASP A 40 -6.61 -2.83 20.29
C ASP A 40 -7.86 -2.76 21.14
N HIS A 41 -7.93 -1.71 21.98
CA HIS A 41 -9.16 -1.25 22.61
C HIS A 41 -9.81 -0.10 21.82
N GLU A 42 -11.09 0.13 22.05
CA GLU A 42 -11.85 1.22 21.42
C GLU A 42 -11.21 2.59 21.63
N HIS A 43 -10.59 2.81 22.80
CA HIS A 43 -9.89 4.05 23.16
C HIS A 43 -8.50 4.19 22.52
N THR A 44 -7.98 3.15 21.87
CA THR A 44 -6.70 3.24 21.16
C THR A 44 -6.91 4.03 19.87
N CYS A 45 -6.17 5.13 19.72
CA CYS A 45 -6.14 5.92 18.48
C CYS A 45 -5.29 5.21 17.41
N ARG A 46 -5.73 4.03 17.00
CA ARG A 46 -5.18 3.24 15.89
C ARG A 46 -6.31 2.67 15.06
N ARG A 47 -6.33 2.98 13.77
CA ARG A 47 -7.38 2.53 12.84
C ARG A 47 -6.76 2.16 11.51
N ARG A 48 -7.30 1.10 10.92
CA ARG A 48 -6.97 0.64 9.58
C ARG A 48 -8.00 1.17 8.60
N ILE A 49 -7.52 1.71 7.49
CA ILE A 49 -8.30 2.21 6.37
C ILE A 49 -8.06 1.24 5.21
N GLU A 50 -9.15 0.68 4.67
CA GLU A 50 -9.13 -0.27 3.57
C GLU A 50 -10.10 0.10 2.44
N GLY A 51 -9.99 -0.61 1.33
CA GLY A 51 -10.86 -0.45 0.17
C GLY A 51 -10.39 0.63 -0.80
N TYR A 52 -9.22 1.24 -0.61
CA TYR A 52 -8.59 2.09 -1.63
C TYR A 52 -7.78 1.21 -2.60
N THR A 53 -8.02 1.40 -3.89
CA THR A 53 -7.32 0.70 -4.97
C THR A 53 -6.75 1.72 -5.95
N LEU A 54 -5.56 1.42 -6.46
CA LEU A 54 -4.92 2.19 -7.50
C LEU A 54 -4.86 1.34 -8.79
N PRO A 55 -5.67 1.68 -9.82
CA PRO A 55 -5.59 1.02 -11.12
C PRO A 55 -4.36 1.51 -11.88
N GLY A 56 -3.95 0.76 -12.92
CA GLY A 56 -2.82 1.16 -13.77
C GLY A 56 -1.48 1.20 -13.02
N ALA A 57 -1.37 0.40 -11.96
CA ALA A 57 -0.26 0.49 -11.02
C ALA A 57 1.00 -0.26 -11.46
N GLY A 58 1.08 -0.79 -12.69
CA GLY A 58 2.19 -1.66 -13.10
C GLY A 58 3.57 -0.99 -13.02
N GLY A 59 3.66 0.32 -13.23
CA GLY A 59 4.90 1.09 -13.03
C GLY A 59 5.36 1.18 -11.57
N LEU A 60 4.60 0.66 -10.62
CA LEU A 60 4.92 0.63 -9.19
C LEU A 60 5.43 -0.73 -8.72
N VAL A 61 5.65 -1.69 -9.62
CA VAL A 61 6.22 -3.00 -9.28
C VAL A 61 7.70 -2.88 -8.90
N ASP A 62 8.12 -3.69 -7.93
CA ASP A 62 9.53 -3.91 -7.60
C ASP A 62 10.14 -4.89 -8.62
N LEU A 63 10.81 -4.34 -9.64
CA LEU A 63 11.36 -5.12 -10.74
C LEU A 63 12.48 -6.05 -10.29
N ASP A 64 13.26 -5.67 -9.27
CA ASP A 64 14.35 -6.49 -8.76
C ASP A 64 13.80 -7.73 -8.07
N LYS A 65 12.74 -7.57 -7.27
CA LYS A 65 12.03 -8.72 -6.67
C LYS A 65 11.32 -9.56 -7.71
N ALA A 66 10.68 -8.96 -8.71
CA ALA A 66 10.03 -9.70 -9.78
C ALA A 66 11.05 -10.55 -10.58
N ARG A 67 12.28 -10.06 -10.77
CA ARG A 67 13.38 -10.82 -11.36
C ARG A 67 13.85 -11.96 -10.46
N ALA A 68 13.95 -11.74 -9.16
CA ALA A 68 14.35 -12.80 -8.22
C ALA A 68 13.34 -13.96 -8.22
N GLU A 69 12.03 -13.67 -8.22
CA GLU A 69 10.96 -14.70 -8.29
C GLU A 69 10.99 -15.49 -9.61
N ILE A 70 11.56 -14.91 -10.67
CA ILE A 70 11.74 -15.54 -11.99
C ILE A 70 12.88 -16.57 -11.98
N GLU A 71 13.96 -16.31 -11.25
CA GLU A 71 15.15 -17.18 -11.22
C GLU A 71 14.88 -18.51 -10.50
N ASP A 72 13.87 -18.53 -9.61
CA ASP A 72 13.55 -19.67 -8.75
C ASP A 72 12.56 -20.67 -9.39
N ASP A 73 11.82 -20.32 -10.45
CA ASP A 73 10.79 -21.15 -11.07
C ASP A 73 10.78 -21.11 -12.62
N PHE A 74 10.35 -22.20 -13.27
CA PHE A 74 10.17 -22.24 -14.72
C PHE A 74 9.03 -21.29 -15.13
N ILE A 75 9.32 -20.31 -16.00
CA ILE A 75 8.43 -19.18 -16.28
C ILE A 75 7.46 -19.46 -17.45
N PRO A 76 6.15 -19.62 -17.23
CA PRO A 76 5.15 -19.43 -18.26
C PRO A 76 4.78 -17.93 -18.36
N GLY A 77 5.11 -17.27 -19.48
CA GLY A 77 4.61 -15.91 -19.78
C GLY A 77 5.57 -15.06 -20.61
N VAL A 78 5.07 -14.43 -21.67
CA VAL A 78 5.88 -13.58 -22.57
C VAL A 78 6.42 -12.36 -21.82
N GLU A 79 5.69 -11.87 -20.84
CA GLU A 79 6.00 -10.69 -20.05
C GLU A 79 7.18 -10.91 -19.11
N LEU A 80 7.25 -12.10 -18.51
CA LEU A 80 8.32 -12.50 -17.61
C LEU A 80 9.60 -12.89 -18.37
N LEU A 81 9.45 -13.48 -19.56
CA LEU A 81 10.57 -13.67 -20.50
C LEU A 81 11.16 -12.33 -20.96
N ALA A 82 10.31 -11.34 -21.28
CA ALA A 82 10.76 -10.01 -21.63
C ALA A 82 11.50 -9.34 -20.46
N LEU A 83 10.97 -9.49 -19.22
CA LEU A 83 11.65 -9.00 -18.02
C LEU A 83 13.04 -9.63 -17.88
N ALA A 84 13.15 -10.96 -18.02
CA ALA A 84 14.43 -11.68 -17.98
C ALA A 84 15.41 -11.18 -19.06
N ALA A 85 14.91 -10.86 -20.25
CA ALA A 85 15.70 -10.26 -21.34
C ALA A 85 16.05 -8.76 -21.12
N GLY A 86 15.60 -8.16 -20.02
CA GLY A 86 15.91 -6.78 -19.65
C GLY A 86 14.83 -5.75 -19.98
N ASP A 87 13.71 -6.14 -20.60
CA ASP A 87 12.60 -5.24 -20.92
C ASP A 87 11.46 -5.36 -19.90
N PRO A 88 11.27 -4.39 -19.00
CA PRO A 88 10.21 -4.44 -17.99
C PRO A 88 8.84 -4.03 -18.53
N ARG A 89 8.74 -3.42 -19.72
CA ARG A 89 7.50 -2.79 -20.19
C ARG A 89 6.34 -3.78 -20.33
N PRO A 90 6.52 -4.98 -20.92
CA PRO A 90 5.42 -5.92 -21.07
C PRO A 90 4.82 -6.34 -19.71
N LEU A 91 5.67 -6.49 -18.69
CA LEU A 91 5.22 -6.78 -17.33
C LEU A 91 4.42 -5.61 -16.74
N GLN A 92 4.93 -4.39 -16.89
CA GLN A 92 4.25 -3.20 -16.36
C GLN A 92 2.91 -2.93 -17.06
N GLU A 93 2.82 -3.15 -18.36
CA GLU A 93 1.58 -3.05 -19.13
C GLU A 93 0.57 -4.09 -18.66
N MET A 94 0.98 -5.36 -18.60
CA MET A 94 0.14 -6.45 -18.11
C MET A 94 -0.37 -6.21 -16.67
N LEU A 95 0.51 -5.76 -15.76
CA LEU A 95 0.11 -5.41 -14.40
C LEU A 95 -0.87 -4.24 -14.36
N SER A 96 -0.69 -3.24 -15.21
CA SER A 96 -1.58 -2.07 -15.27
C SER A 96 -2.98 -2.44 -15.76
N GLU A 97 -3.06 -3.39 -16.68
CA GLU A 97 -4.31 -3.86 -17.26
C GLU A 97 -5.04 -4.86 -16.33
N ARG A 98 -4.32 -5.86 -15.83
CA ARG A 98 -4.91 -7.05 -15.21
C ARG A 98 -4.90 -7.04 -13.69
N TYR A 99 -4.18 -6.12 -13.06
CA TYR A 99 -4.09 -6.02 -11.60
C TYR A 99 -4.46 -4.62 -11.12
N ASP A 100 -4.98 -4.57 -9.90
CA ASP A 100 -5.08 -3.35 -9.12
C ASP A 100 -4.13 -3.43 -7.93
N LEU A 101 -3.52 -2.31 -7.57
CA LEU A 101 -2.78 -2.20 -6.33
C LEU A 101 -3.76 -1.88 -5.19
N GLN A 102 -4.02 -2.85 -4.32
CA GLN A 102 -4.78 -2.64 -3.09
C GLN A 102 -3.92 -1.93 -2.05
N ILE A 103 -4.48 -0.89 -1.45
CA ILE A 103 -3.80 -0.02 -0.50
C ILE A 103 -4.56 -0.06 0.83
N GLY A 104 -3.94 -0.70 1.82
CA GLY A 104 -4.33 -0.67 3.22
C GLY A 104 -3.43 0.29 4.00
N LEU A 105 -4.02 1.16 4.82
CA LEU A 105 -3.28 2.17 5.58
C LEU A 105 -3.69 2.11 7.05
N THR A 106 -2.75 1.79 7.93
CA THR A 106 -3.00 1.84 9.38
C THR A 106 -2.45 3.14 9.95
N LEU A 107 -3.34 4.03 10.40
CA LEU A 107 -2.99 5.23 11.13
C LEU A 107 -2.95 4.95 12.63
N ALA A 108 -1.98 5.52 13.32
CA ALA A 108 -1.92 5.50 14.77
C ALA A 108 -1.33 6.78 15.35
N PHE A 109 -1.62 7.02 16.63
CA PHE A 109 -0.95 8.05 17.44
C PHE A 109 0.02 7.43 18.44
N THR A 110 1.23 7.96 18.51
CA THR A 110 2.20 7.62 19.56
C THR A 110 1.84 8.31 20.88
N ARG A 111 2.48 7.88 21.99
CA ARG A 111 2.37 8.55 23.29
C ARG A 111 2.86 10.00 23.26
N THR A 112 3.78 10.32 22.35
CA THR A 112 4.36 11.66 22.14
C THR A 112 3.54 12.52 21.18
N ARG A 113 2.33 12.09 20.82
CA ARG A 113 1.40 12.79 19.91
C ARG A 113 1.90 12.86 18.47
N ASP A 114 2.67 11.88 18.03
CA ASP A 114 3.06 11.76 16.64
C ASP A 114 2.05 10.94 15.86
N LEU A 115 1.68 11.45 14.69
CA LEU A 115 0.87 10.70 13.74
C LEU A 115 1.80 9.79 12.93
N ILE A 116 1.54 8.49 13.02
CA ILE A 116 2.30 7.46 12.32
C ILE A 116 1.39 6.65 11.39
N LEU A 117 1.97 6.11 10.33
CA LEU A 117 1.29 5.34 9.31
C LEU A 117 2.04 4.04 9.04
N LYS A 118 1.34 2.92 8.95
CA LYS A 118 1.86 1.66 8.42
C LYS A 118 1.12 1.32 7.12
N PRO A 119 1.80 1.25 5.96
CA PRO A 119 1.18 0.83 4.72
C PRO A 119 1.19 -0.69 4.57
N GLU A 120 0.16 -1.21 3.90
CA GLU A 120 0.08 -2.58 3.41
C GLU A 120 -0.38 -2.52 1.96
N LEU A 121 0.49 -2.96 1.05
CA LEU A 121 0.32 -2.77 -0.39
C LEU A 121 0.39 -4.14 -1.07
N LEU A 122 -0.62 -4.47 -1.86
CA LEU A 122 -0.74 -5.78 -2.48
C LEU A 122 -1.31 -5.66 -3.88
N TYR A 123 -0.65 -6.27 -4.87
CA TYR A 123 -1.26 -6.46 -6.18
C TYR A 123 -2.33 -7.54 -6.10
N ARG A 124 -3.51 -7.24 -6.64
CA ARG A 124 -4.60 -8.20 -6.75
C ARG A 124 -5.07 -8.27 -8.19
N ALA A 125 -5.11 -9.48 -8.73
CA ALA A 125 -5.63 -9.74 -10.06
C ALA A 125 -7.12 -9.37 -10.11
N LYS A 126 -7.52 -8.71 -11.20
CA LYS A 126 -8.93 -8.40 -11.49
C LYS A 126 -9.73 -9.66 -11.87
N GLU A 127 -9.03 -10.64 -12.41
CA GLU A 127 -9.55 -11.94 -12.84
C GLU A 127 -8.72 -13.08 -12.22
N ALA A 128 -9.00 -14.34 -12.59
CA ALA A 128 -8.18 -15.47 -12.16
C ALA A 128 -6.72 -15.24 -12.57
N ASP A 129 -5.82 -15.30 -11.60
CA ASP A 129 -4.39 -15.07 -11.80
C ASP A 129 -3.79 -16.17 -12.67
N ALA A 130 -3.26 -15.79 -13.83
CA ALA A 130 -2.67 -16.71 -14.79
C ALA A 130 -1.18 -16.97 -14.57
N LEU A 131 -0.48 -16.10 -13.83
CA LEU A 131 0.97 -16.16 -13.68
C LEU A 131 1.38 -16.88 -12.38
N GLY A 132 0.50 -16.92 -11.38
CA GLY A 132 0.75 -17.64 -10.13
C GLY A 132 1.88 -17.07 -9.27
N ILE A 133 2.48 -15.94 -9.68
CA ILE A 133 3.56 -15.26 -8.98
C ILE A 133 3.04 -14.09 -8.15
N ARG A 134 3.74 -13.79 -7.05
CA ARG A 134 3.38 -12.66 -6.20
C ARG A 134 4.15 -11.42 -6.61
N PHE A 135 3.44 -10.42 -7.10
CA PHE A 135 4.04 -9.12 -7.37
C PHE A 135 4.18 -8.31 -6.09
N THR A 136 5.40 -7.82 -5.86
CA THR A 136 5.69 -6.89 -4.78
C THR A 136 5.75 -5.47 -5.33
N PRO A 137 5.05 -4.50 -4.74
CA PRO A 137 5.23 -3.10 -5.11
C PRO A 137 6.56 -2.56 -4.58
N ARG A 138 7.14 -1.59 -5.30
CA ARG A 138 8.36 -0.89 -4.88
C ARG A 138 8.18 -0.22 -3.52
N ARG A 139 9.30 0.16 -2.91
CA ARG A 139 9.27 0.99 -1.70
C ARG A 139 8.71 2.38 -2.04
N PHE A 140 7.82 2.87 -1.19
CA PHE A 140 7.27 4.22 -1.26
C PHE A 140 7.89 5.09 -0.18
N GLY A 141 8.23 6.32 -0.55
CA GLY A 141 8.61 7.35 0.40
C GLY A 141 7.43 7.80 1.26
N ARG A 142 7.75 8.50 2.37
CA ARG A 142 6.75 9.08 3.27
C ARG A 142 5.75 9.97 2.52
N ASP A 143 6.24 10.83 1.64
CA ASP A 143 5.41 11.83 0.98
C ASP A 143 4.47 11.19 -0.05
N GLU A 144 4.92 10.16 -0.76
CA GLU A 144 4.06 9.37 -1.66
C GLU A 144 2.94 8.66 -0.90
N LEU A 145 3.26 8.05 0.24
CA LEU A 145 2.27 7.40 1.11
C LEU A 145 1.29 8.40 1.70
N ARG A 146 1.75 9.62 1.99
CA ARG A 146 0.86 10.71 2.43
C ARG A 146 -0.09 11.13 1.31
N VAL A 147 0.37 11.26 0.08
CA VAL A 147 -0.52 11.53 -1.07
C VAL A 147 -1.54 10.41 -1.25
N MET A 148 -1.14 9.15 -1.11
CA MET A 148 -2.07 8.01 -1.17
C MET A 148 -3.10 8.05 -0.04
N LEU A 149 -2.69 8.41 1.17
CA LEU A 149 -3.59 8.60 2.30
C LEU A 149 -4.59 9.73 2.06
N ASP A 150 -4.10 10.91 1.65
CA ASP A 150 -4.93 12.08 1.40
C ASP A 150 -5.97 11.76 0.31
N ARG A 151 -5.55 11.08 -0.78
CA ARG A 151 -6.47 10.59 -1.83
C ARG A 151 -7.47 9.56 -1.32
N ALA A 152 -7.03 8.58 -0.54
CA ALA A 152 -7.92 7.56 0.04
C ALA A 152 -9.02 8.21 0.90
N CYS A 153 -8.68 9.30 1.60
CA CYS A 153 -9.58 10.04 2.49
C CYS A 153 -10.31 11.21 1.82
N GLY A 154 -10.10 11.47 0.52
CA GLY A 154 -10.71 12.59 -0.19
C GLY A 154 -10.28 13.98 0.30
N LEU A 155 -9.04 14.11 0.79
CA LEU A 155 -8.48 15.33 1.38
C LEU A 155 -7.54 16.09 0.42
N THR A 156 -7.79 16.00 -0.90
CA THR A 156 -7.00 16.65 -1.96
C THR A 156 -7.86 17.51 -2.84
#